data_AF-A0A0C3BIL8-F1
#
_entry.id   AF-A0A0C3BIL8-F1
#
_cell.length_a   1.000
_cell.length_b   1.000
_cell.length_c   1.000
_cell.angle_alpha   90.00
_cell.angle_beta   90.00
_cell.angle_gamma   90.00
#
_symmetry.space_group_name_H-M   'P 1'
#
loop_
_entity.id
_entity.type
_entity.pdbx_description
1 polymer ?
#
loop_
_entity_poly.entity_id
_entity_poly.type
_entity_poly.pdbx_seq_one_letter_code
_entity_poly.pdbx_strand_id
1 'polypeptide(L)'
;GVFEFKKNSSLTPENQVIIADPELTLHDITDEDEFPVLACDGIWECLESQQVVNFVRLKCNCDHCFERYTSLNATRLGCDNMTVIIVAILNGRTKEEWYNWVTGRVTLNRQ
;
A
#
# COMPACT_ATOMS: atom_id res chain seq x y z
N GLY A 1 11.85 8.34 -17.46
CA GLY A 1 13.22 7.98 -17.09
C GLY A 1 13.70 6.78 -17.89
N VAL A 2 14.86 6.22 -17.54
CA VAL A 2 15.51 5.05 -18.17
C VAL A 2 15.55 5.12 -19.71
N PHE A 3 15.94 6.28 -20.23
CA PHE A 3 15.82 6.62 -21.65
C PHE A 3 16.67 5.75 -22.58
N GLU A 4 17.71 5.10 -22.08
CA GLU A 4 18.57 4.21 -22.87
C GLU A 4 17.83 3.01 -23.46
N PHE A 5 16.75 2.54 -22.80
CA PHE A 5 15.92 1.42 -23.27
C PHE A 5 14.71 1.87 -24.12
N LYS A 6 14.65 3.16 -24.49
CA LYS A 6 13.52 3.78 -25.19
C LYS A 6 13.92 4.41 -26.54
N LYS A 7 15.01 3.93 -27.15
CA LYS A 7 15.64 4.53 -28.34
C LYS A 7 15.41 3.75 -29.63
N ASN A 8 14.58 2.71 -29.63
CA ASN A 8 14.32 1.95 -30.86
C ASN A 8 13.42 2.78 -31.78
N SER A 9 14.00 3.36 -32.84
CA SER A 9 13.30 4.22 -33.79
C SER A 9 12.28 3.49 -34.67
N SER A 10 12.32 2.15 -34.70
CA SER A 10 11.38 1.33 -35.45
C SER A 10 10.13 0.95 -34.64
N LEU A 11 10.07 1.30 -33.35
CA LEU A 11 8.98 0.97 -32.45
C LEU A 11 8.33 2.25 -31.91
N THR A 12 7.02 2.19 -31.67
CA THR A 12 6.30 3.26 -30.97
C THR A 12 6.67 3.28 -29.48
N PRO A 13 6.41 4.38 -28.74
CA PRO A 13 6.75 4.49 -27.31
C PRO A 13 6.19 3.35 -26.44
N GLU A 14 4.99 2.89 -26.74
CA GLU A 14 4.26 1.80 -26.06
C GLU A 14 4.78 0.39 -26.41
N ASN A 15 5.68 0.27 -27.40
CA ASN A 15 6.29 -0.99 -27.80
C ASN A 15 7.79 -1.05 -27.50
N GLN A 16 8.33 -0.08 -26.74
CA GLN A 16 9.72 -0.10 -26.30
C GLN A 16 9.95 -1.21 -25.26
N VAL A 17 11.22 -1.60 -25.05
CA VAL A 17 11.59 -2.62 -24.04
C VAL A 17 11.16 -2.19 -22.63
N ILE A 18 11.26 -0.90 -22.33
CA ILE A 18 10.72 -0.30 -21.11
C ILE A 18 9.74 0.80 -21.54
N ILE A 19 8.48 0.65 -21.16
CA ILE A 19 7.43 1.63 -21.46
C ILE A 19 7.20 2.59 -20.29
N ALA A 20 6.44 3.66 -20.53
CA ALA A 20 5.96 4.55 -19.47
C ALA A 20 4.43 4.61 -19.48
N ASP A 21 3.82 3.53 -19.96
CA ASP A 21 2.38 3.37 -20.02
C ASP A 21 1.91 2.71 -18.72
N PRO A 22 1.10 3.39 -17.89
CA PRO A 22 0.62 2.83 -16.64
C PRO A 22 -0.60 1.91 -16.88
N GLU A 23 -0.78 0.95 -15.99
CA GLU A 23 -2.06 0.26 -15.86
C GLU A 23 -3.05 1.16 -15.10
N LEU A 24 -4.27 1.30 -15.61
CA LEU A 24 -5.33 2.10 -15.01
C LEU A 24 -6.51 1.23 -14.59
N THR A 25 -6.87 1.31 -13.30
CA THR A 25 -8.06 0.68 -12.75
C THR A 25 -8.93 1.74 -12.09
N LEU A 26 -10.24 1.70 -12.39
CA LEU A 26 -11.24 2.58 -11.77
C LEU A 26 -11.98 1.82 -10.67
N HIS A 27 -12.13 2.46 -9.52
CA HIS A 27 -12.88 1.93 -8.38
C HIS A 27 -13.79 3.03 -7.84
N ASP A 28 -15.10 2.78 -7.84
CA ASP A 28 -16.07 3.67 -7.24
C ASP A 28 -16.05 3.51 -5.72
N ILE A 29 -15.82 4.61 -5.00
CA ILE A 29 -15.78 4.59 -3.53
C ILE A 29 -17.17 4.25 -2.99
N THR A 30 -17.21 3.27 -2.10
CA THR A 30 -18.38 2.80 -1.37
C THR A 30 -18.24 3.06 0.13
N ASP A 31 -19.33 2.86 0.88
CA ASP A 31 -19.32 2.97 2.34
C ASP A 31 -18.47 1.88 3.03
N GLU A 32 -18.08 0.84 2.30
CA GLU A 32 -17.24 -0.27 2.78
C GLU A 32 -15.73 -0.03 2.56
N ASP A 33 -15.35 0.99 1.79
CA ASP A 33 -13.95 1.31 1.54
C ASP A 33 -13.33 2.01 2.76
N GLU A 34 -12.36 1.35 3.37
CA GLU A 34 -11.71 1.84 4.59
C GLU A 34 -10.53 2.76 4.26
N PHE A 35 -9.56 2.23 3.50
CA PHE A 35 -8.34 2.92 3.09
C PHE A 35 -7.63 2.14 1.97
N PRO A 36 -7.07 2.82 0.94
CA PRO A 36 -6.01 2.23 0.12
C PRO A 36 -4.66 2.29 0.84
N VAL A 37 -3.79 1.35 0.48
CA VAL A 37 -2.38 1.34 0.88
C VAL A 37 -1.51 1.51 -0.35
N LEU A 38 -0.66 2.53 -0.34
CA LEU A 38 0.36 2.77 -1.36
C LEU A 38 1.72 2.52 -0.71
N ALA A 39 2.49 1.56 -1.21
CA ALA A 39 3.82 1.27 -0.69
C ALA A 39 4.77 0.84 -1.80
N CYS A 40 6.08 1.04 -1.57
CA CYS A 40 7.12 0.52 -2.45
C CYS A 40 7.33 -0.99 -2.26
N ASP A 41 8.07 -1.59 -3.18
CA ASP A 41 8.53 -2.99 -3.16
C ASP A 41 9.16 -3.40 -1.84
N GLY A 42 9.97 -2.54 -1.20
CA GLY A 42 10.57 -2.84 0.10
C GLY A 42 9.56 -3.25 1.19
N ILE A 43 8.30 -2.80 1.09
CA ILE A 43 7.21 -3.27 1.96
C ILE A 43 6.64 -4.60 1.48
N TRP A 44 6.30 -4.69 0.20
CA TRP A 44 5.61 -5.84 -0.39
C TRP A 44 6.49 -7.09 -0.52
N GLU A 45 7.82 -6.93 -0.50
CA GLU A 45 8.78 -8.03 -0.39
C GLU A 45 8.82 -8.66 1.01
N CYS A 46 8.39 -7.90 2.04
CA CYS A 46 8.40 -8.36 3.43
C CYS A 46 7.03 -8.84 3.92
N LEU A 47 5.93 -8.30 3.36
CA LEU A 47 4.57 -8.49 3.87
C LEU A 47 3.57 -8.73 2.76
N GLU A 48 2.69 -9.71 2.96
CA GLU A 48 1.53 -9.93 2.11
C GLU A 48 0.49 -8.81 2.28
N SER A 49 -0.30 -8.56 1.24
CA SER A 49 -1.32 -7.51 1.24
C SER A 49 -2.25 -7.56 2.46
N GLN A 50 -2.72 -8.76 2.83
CA GLN A 50 -3.60 -8.90 3.99
C GLN A 50 -2.88 -8.68 5.32
N GLN A 51 -1.58 -8.99 5.42
CA GLN A 51 -0.79 -8.69 6.62
C GLN A 51 -0.65 -7.18 6.81
N VAL A 52 -0.43 -6.44 5.72
CA VAL A 52 -0.39 -4.97 5.74
C VAL A 52 -1.76 -4.39 6.15
N VAL A 53 -2.86 -4.87 5.58
CA VAL A 53 -4.21 -4.43 5.97
C VAL A 53 -4.47 -4.70 7.45
N ASN A 54 -4.19 -5.91 7.92
CA ASN A 54 -4.36 -6.28 9.33
C ASN A 54 -3.50 -5.41 10.25
N PHE A 55 -2.27 -5.10 9.82
CA PHE A 55 -1.38 -4.22 10.55
C PHE A 55 -1.99 -2.81 10.70
N VAL A 56 -2.44 -2.21 9.60
CA VAL A 56 -3.07 -0.88 9.60
C VAL A 56 -4.27 -0.88 10.54
N ARG A 57 -5.15 -1.87 10.42
CA ARG A 57 -6.34 -1.97 11.28
C ARG A 57 -6.01 -2.17 12.77
N LEU A 58 -4.92 -2.86 13.11
CA LEU A 58 -4.52 -3.11 14.50
C LEU A 58 -3.74 -1.95 15.15
N LYS A 59 -3.02 -1.16 14.35
CA LYS A 59 -1.99 -0.23 14.82
C LYS A 59 -2.17 1.21 14.35
N CYS A 60 -3.32 1.56 13.78
CA CYS A 60 -3.59 2.88 13.20
C CYS A 60 -3.41 4.09 14.14
N ASN A 61 -3.33 3.87 15.46
CA ASN A 61 -3.06 4.91 16.48
C ASN A 61 -1.57 5.07 16.87
N CYS A 62 -0.65 4.39 16.20
CA CYS A 62 0.76 4.37 16.58
C CYS A 62 1.65 4.77 15.41
N ASP A 63 2.09 6.04 15.42
CA ASP A 63 2.94 6.65 14.38
C ASP A 63 4.24 5.89 14.09
N HIS A 64 4.69 5.00 14.99
CA HIS A 64 5.99 4.29 14.91
C HIS A 64 5.86 2.77 14.75
N CYS A 65 4.63 2.24 14.65
CA CYS A 65 4.47 0.80 14.74
C CYS A 65 4.88 0.06 13.46
N PHE A 66 4.82 0.71 12.29
CA PHE A 66 5.13 0.07 11.00
C PHE A 66 6.62 -0.26 10.89
N GLU A 67 7.48 0.69 11.25
CA GLU A 67 8.95 0.55 11.26
C GLU A 67 9.43 -0.60 12.16
N ARG A 68 8.79 -0.78 13.32
CA ARG A 68 9.13 -1.87 14.24
C ARG A 68 8.65 -3.24 13.74
N TYR A 69 7.55 -3.29 12.99
CA TYR A 69 7.02 -4.54 12.45
C TYR A 69 7.75 -5.00 11.20
N THR A 70 8.15 -4.06 10.32
CA THR A 70 8.99 -4.36 9.17
C THR A 70 10.39 -4.78 9.62
N SER A 71 11.01 -4.08 10.59
CA SER A 71 12.35 -4.48 11.09
C SER A 71 12.41 -5.85 11.78
N LEU A 72 11.33 -6.29 12.44
CA LEU A 72 11.26 -7.61 13.08
C LEU A 72 11.02 -8.76 12.09
N ASN A 73 10.34 -8.50 10.96
CA ASN A 73 10.06 -9.49 9.92
C ASN A 73 10.97 -9.36 8.69
N ALA A 74 11.85 -8.36 8.67
CA ALA A 74 12.86 -8.16 7.63
C ALA A 74 13.94 -9.23 7.75
N THR A 75 13.65 -10.41 7.22
CA THR A 75 14.59 -11.52 7.10
C THR A 75 15.60 -11.19 6.00
N ARG A 76 16.60 -10.33 6.28
CA ARG A 76 17.75 -10.00 5.40
C ARG A 76 17.46 -9.56 3.94
N LEU A 77 16.19 -9.45 3.51
CA LEU A 77 15.78 -9.04 2.16
C LEU A 77 15.45 -7.53 2.06
N GLY A 78 14.98 -6.91 3.14
CA GLY A 78 14.58 -5.49 3.17
C GLY A 78 15.73 -4.50 3.33
N CYS A 79 16.63 -4.43 2.35
CA CYS A 79 17.70 -3.42 2.28
C CYS A 79 17.36 -2.21 1.37
N ASP A 80 16.11 -2.06 0.96
CA ASP A 80 15.66 -0.92 0.15
C ASP A 80 14.98 0.15 1.04
N ASN A 81 14.81 1.35 0.47
CA ASN A 81 13.98 2.40 1.04
C ASN A 81 12.56 1.89 1.24
N MET A 82 12.04 2.01 2.46
CA MET A 82 10.69 1.60 2.81
C MET A 82 9.79 2.83 2.97
N THR A 83 8.80 3.00 2.09
CA THR A 83 7.82 4.08 2.15
C THR A 83 6.41 3.51 2.03
N VAL A 84 5.52 3.94 2.91
CA VAL A 84 4.10 3.59 2.89
C VAL A 84 3.26 4.85 3.12
N ILE A 85 2.16 4.97 2.37
CA ILE A 85 1.14 6.00 2.50
C ILE A 85 -0.20 5.27 2.67
N ILE A 86 -0.95 5.67 3.70
CA ILE A 86 -2.28 5.17 4.00
C ILE A 86 -3.23 6.36 3.92
N VAL A 87 -4.29 6.24 3.11
CA VAL A 87 -5.29 7.31 2.94
C VAL A 87 -6.59 6.87 3.61
N ALA A 88 -6.97 7.52 4.70
CA ALA A 88 -8.23 7.20 5.38
C ALA A 88 -9.43 7.73 4.59
N ILE A 89 -10.35 6.85 4.18
CA ILE A 89 -11.62 7.22 3.56
C ILE A 89 -12.65 7.38 4.68
N LEU A 90 -12.92 8.63 5.06
CA LEU A 90 -13.74 8.92 6.23
C LEU A 90 -15.24 8.67 6.00
N ASN A 91 -15.73 8.89 4.77
CA ASN A 91 -17.16 8.81 4.44
C ASN A 91 -18.04 9.53 5.48
N GLY A 92 -17.69 10.78 5.79
CA GLY A 92 -18.41 11.64 6.75
C GLY A 92 -18.07 11.42 8.24
N ARG A 93 -17.28 10.40 8.58
CA ARG A 93 -16.81 10.16 9.96
C ARG A 93 -15.75 11.17 10.39
N THR A 94 -15.66 11.44 11.68
CA THR A 94 -14.46 12.04 12.27
C THR A 94 -13.29 11.05 12.23
N LYS A 95 -12.07 11.55 12.43
CA LYS A 95 -10.86 10.72 12.50
C LYS A 95 -10.97 9.62 13.58
N GLU A 96 -11.50 9.97 14.74
CA GLU A 96 -11.67 9.03 15.87
C GLU A 96 -12.73 7.96 15.58
N GLU A 97 -13.89 8.36 15.03
CA GLU A 97 -14.93 7.42 14.61
C GLU A 97 -14.43 6.44 13.54
N TRP A 98 -13.63 6.94 12.59
CA TRP A 98 -13.02 6.12 11.57
C TRP A 98 -12.04 5.10 12.18
N TYR A 99 -11.18 5.52 13.10
CA TYR A 99 -10.28 4.58 13.79
C TYR A 99 -11.03 3.48 14.54
N ASN A 100 -12.09 3.84 15.26
CA ASN A 100 -12.93 2.87 15.98
C ASN A 100 -13.62 1.90 15.00
N TRP A 101 -14.11 2.40 13.86
CA TRP A 101 -14.74 1.58 12.83
C TRP A 101 -13.77 0.56 12.21
N VAL A 102 -12.59 1.02 11.81
CA VAL A 102 -11.57 0.19 11.15
C VAL A 102 -10.97 -0.86 12.11
N THR A 103 -10.69 -0.47 13.35
CA THR A 103 -10.14 -1.39 14.38
C THR A 103 -11.16 -2.46 14.80
N GLY A 104 -12.44 -2.09 14.93
CA GLY A 104 -13.51 -3.01 15.35
C GLY A 104 -13.72 -4.20 14.40
N ARG A 105 -13.37 -4.04 13.12
CA ARG A 105 -13.48 -5.11 12.10
C ARG A 105 -12.43 -6.21 12.25
N VAL A 106 -11.33 -5.97 12.96
CA VAL A 106 -10.32 -7.01 13.23
C VAL A 106 -10.78 -7.97 14.32
N THR A 107 -11.50 -7.48 15.32
CA THR A 107 -12.01 -8.30 16.43
C THR A 107 -13.15 -9.24 16.02
N LEU A 108 -13.93 -8.88 14.99
CA LEU A 108 -15.03 -9.71 14.49
C LEU A 108 -14.55 -10.92 13.68
N ASN A 109 -13.39 -10.85 13.01
CA ASN A 109 -12.84 -11.92 12.17
C ASN A 109 -11.96 -12.93 12.93
N ARG A 110 -12.05 -12.97 14.27
CA ARG A 110 -11.37 -13.95 15.13
C ARG A 110 -12.28 -15.08 15.65
N GLN A 111 -13.45 -15.27 15.05
CA GLN A 111 -14.32 -16.44 15.29
C GLN A 111 -14.23 -17.44 14.15
#